data_AF-A0A354WNB3-F1
#
_entry.id   AF-A0A354WNB3-F1
#
_cell.length_a   1.000
_cell.length_b   1.000
_cell.length_c   1.000
_cell.angle_alpha   90.00
_cell.angle_beta   90.00
_cell.angle_gamma   90.00
#
_symmetry.space_group_name_H-M   'P 1'
#
loop_
_entity.id
_entity.type
_entity.pdbx_description
1 polymer ?
#
loop_
_entity_poly.entity_id
_entity_poly.type
_entity_poly.pdbx_seq_one_letter_code
_entity_poly.pdbx_strand_id
1 'polypeptide(L)'
;TPVFDGANEKDIRETLKLAGLREDGKTVLYDGRTGEPFDNLVTVGYPYYLKLHHLVDDKIHARSTGPYALVTQQPLGGKAQFGGQRFGEMEVWALEAYGAAYTLQEILTVKSDDVTGRVKTYEAIVKGANIPKPGVPESFKVLVKELQALCLDIRVLDENGNEIELKDDDDDDDVVYSSDTDNEVVVGPTDEVLDAGFVIDEDSPESILDVFGDAEDSDTDSYED
;
A
#
# COMPACT_ATOMS: atom_id res chain seq x y z
N THR A 1 8.98 1.41 -48.39
CA THR A 1 9.54 0.30 -49.19
C THR A 1 8.65 -0.91 -49.03
N PRO A 2 8.35 -1.66 -50.10
CA PRO A 2 7.66 -2.95 -50.02
C PRO A 2 8.40 -3.92 -49.08
N VAL A 3 7.67 -4.90 -48.53
CA VAL A 3 8.21 -5.85 -47.53
C VAL A 3 9.29 -6.76 -48.13
N PHE A 4 9.13 -7.20 -49.38
CA PHE A 4 10.01 -8.19 -50.01
C PHE A 4 10.85 -7.65 -51.18
N ASP A 5 10.56 -6.44 -51.65
CA ASP A 5 11.31 -5.75 -52.71
C ASP A 5 11.63 -4.33 -52.24
N GLY A 6 12.47 -4.25 -51.22
CA GLY A 6 12.83 -3.01 -50.54
C GLY A 6 13.99 -2.27 -51.21
N ALA A 7 14.23 -1.04 -50.76
CA ALA A 7 15.40 -0.27 -51.21
C ALA A 7 16.69 -0.93 -50.71
N ASN A 8 17.67 -1.08 -51.60
CA ASN A 8 19.00 -1.56 -51.27
C ASN A 8 19.89 -0.42 -50.76
N GLU A 9 21.03 -0.76 -50.16
CA GLU A 9 21.99 0.24 -49.66
C GLU A 9 22.46 1.20 -50.77
N LYS A 10 22.65 0.70 -52.00
CA LYS A 10 23.03 1.52 -53.16
C LYS A 10 21.96 2.56 -53.48
N ASP A 11 20.69 2.15 -53.49
CA ASP A 11 19.55 3.02 -53.75
C ASP A 11 19.44 4.11 -52.69
N ILE A 12 19.66 3.76 -51.41
CA ILE A 12 19.68 4.71 -50.29
C ILE A 12 20.83 5.72 -50.47
N ARG A 13 22.03 5.27 -50.81
CA ARG A 13 23.21 6.12 -50.99
C ARG A 13 23.04 7.09 -52.16
N GLU A 14 22.51 6.62 -53.29
CA GLU A 14 22.20 7.46 -54.45
C GLU A 14 21.14 8.50 -54.11
N THR A 15 20.11 8.11 -53.37
CA THR A 15 19.07 9.03 -52.90
C THR A 15 19.62 10.09 -51.94
N LEU A 16 20.53 9.71 -51.03
CA LEU A 16 21.21 10.66 -50.14
C LEU A 16 22.05 11.67 -50.93
N LYS A 17 22.79 11.23 -51.95
CA LYS A 17 23.54 12.15 -52.84
C LYS A 17 22.62 13.09 -53.61
N LEU A 18 21.50 12.57 -54.14
CA LEU A 18 20.50 13.38 -54.84
C LEU A 18 19.91 14.47 -53.93
N ALA A 19 19.73 14.15 -52.65
CA ALA A 19 19.28 15.09 -51.62
C ALA A 19 20.37 16.06 -51.13
N GLY A 20 21.62 15.96 -51.63
CA GLY A 20 22.74 16.80 -51.19
C GLY A 20 23.27 16.44 -49.80
N LEU A 21 22.93 15.25 -49.28
CA LEU A 21 23.40 14.74 -47.99
C LEU A 21 24.62 13.84 -48.19
N ARG A 22 25.36 13.62 -47.10
CA ARG A 22 26.49 12.70 -47.12
C ARG A 22 26.02 11.26 -47.33
N GLU A 23 26.82 10.51 -48.08
CA GLU A 23 26.57 9.10 -48.42
C GLU A 23 26.48 8.18 -47.20
N ASP A 24 27.13 8.56 -46.10
CA ASP A 24 27.14 7.82 -44.83
C ASP A 24 25.96 8.17 -43.91
N GLY A 25 25.09 9.12 -44.30
CA GLY A 25 23.94 9.58 -43.51
C GLY A 25 24.33 10.26 -42.19
N LYS A 26 25.60 10.66 -42.03
CA LYS A 26 26.11 11.32 -40.82
C LYS A 26 26.27 12.82 -41.02
N THR A 27 26.14 13.58 -39.95
CA THR A 27 26.34 15.03 -39.94
C THR A 27 27.06 15.48 -38.66
N VAL A 28 27.62 16.69 -38.69
CA VAL A 28 28.14 17.35 -37.48
C VAL A 28 26.95 17.86 -36.69
N LEU A 29 26.79 17.39 -35.45
CA LEU A 29 25.87 17.98 -34.49
C LEU A 29 26.63 18.89 -33.53
N TYR A 30 25.93 19.90 -33.03
CA TYR A 30 26.43 20.81 -32.01
C TYR A 30 25.63 20.59 -30.73
N ASP A 31 26.31 20.65 -29.58
CA ASP A 31 25.64 20.55 -28.29
C ASP A 31 24.80 21.81 -28.03
N GLY A 32 23.49 21.63 -27.83
CA GLY A 32 22.54 22.72 -27.58
C GLY A 32 22.77 23.47 -26.26
N ARG A 33 23.59 22.94 -25.34
CA ARG A 33 23.94 23.60 -24.08
C ARG A 33 25.19 24.47 -24.17
N THR A 34 26.22 24.02 -24.89
CA THR A 34 27.56 24.66 -24.92
C THR A 34 27.89 25.33 -26.25
N GLY A 35 27.29 24.86 -27.35
CA GLY A 35 27.58 25.35 -28.72
C GLY A 35 28.79 24.70 -29.37
N GLU A 36 29.48 23.77 -28.70
CA GLU A 36 30.64 23.06 -29.27
C GLU A 36 30.19 21.88 -30.16
N PRO A 37 30.94 21.55 -31.23
CA PRO A 37 30.65 20.38 -32.06
C PRO A 37 30.99 19.08 -31.32
N PHE A 38 30.23 18.01 -31.56
CA PHE A 38 30.58 16.68 -31.07
C PHE A 38 31.84 16.13 -31.78
N ASP A 39 32.67 15.38 -31.05
CA ASP A 39 33.93 14.82 -31.57
C ASP A 39 33.75 13.90 -32.79
N ASN A 40 32.63 13.17 -32.84
CA ASN A 40 32.30 12.22 -33.90
C ASN A 40 31.04 12.63 -34.65
N LEU A 41 31.01 12.31 -35.95
CA LEU A 41 29.82 12.51 -36.79
C LEU A 41 28.67 11.61 -36.33
N VAL A 42 27.46 12.18 -36.24
CA VAL A 42 26.26 11.51 -35.73
C VAL A 42 25.32 11.19 -36.89
N THR A 43 24.75 9.99 -36.89
CA THR A 43 23.69 9.60 -37.84
C THR A 43 22.39 10.27 -37.41
N VAL A 44 21.84 11.10 -38.30
CA VAL A 44 20.56 11.78 -38.09
C VAL A 44 19.63 11.38 -39.21
N GLY A 45 18.40 11.04 -38.87
CA GLY A 45 17.39 10.61 -39.85
C GLY A 45 15.99 10.83 -39.32
N TYR A 46 15.02 10.40 -40.12
CA TYR A 46 13.60 10.51 -39.81
C TYR A 46 13.02 9.11 -39.54
N PRO A 47 13.20 8.56 -38.33
CA PRO A 47 12.49 7.36 -37.92
C PRO A 47 11.00 7.66 -37.73
N TYR A 48 10.16 6.66 -38.00
CA TYR A 48 8.73 6.72 -37.71
C TYR A 48 8.48 6.13 -36.32
N TYR A 49 8.06 6.98 -35.36
CA TYR A 49 7.76 6.58 -33.99
C TYR A 49 6.27 6.31 -33.79
N LEU A 50 5.97 5.33 -32.93
CA LEU A 50 4.62 5.02 -32.47
C LEU A 50 4.56 5.20 -30.95
N LYS A 51 3.50 5.86 -30.46
CA LYS A 51 3.18 5.93 -29.04
C LYS A 51 2.36 4.70 -28.67
N LEU A 52 2.88 3.86 -27.77
CA LEU A 52 2.14 2.72 -27.24
C LEU A 52 1.12 3.17 -26.19
N HIS A 53 0.07 2.38 -26.00
CA HIS A 53 -1.02 2.66 -25.05
C HIS A 53 -0.60 2.56 -23.56
N HIS A 54 0.66 2.25 -23.27
CA HIS A 54 1.15 2.12 -21.89
C HIS A 54 1.42 3.49 -21.26
N LEU A 55 0.36 4.23 -20.95
CA LEU A 55 0.44 5.53 -20.31
C LEU A 55 0.85 5.39 -18.83
N VAL A 56 1.60 6.37 -18.34
CA VAL A 56 2.04 6.41 -16.94
C VAL A 56 0.86 6.74 -16.02
N ASP A 57 -0.05 7.62 -16.47
CA ASP A 57 -1.24 8.02 -15.72
C ASP A 57 -2.12 6.83 -15.34
N ASP A 58 -2.18 5.81 -16.21
CA ASP A 58 -2.91 4.57 -15.96
C ASP A 58 -2.23 3.68 -14.91
N LYS A 59 -0.93 3.86 -14.69
CA LYS A 59 -0.09 3.00 -13.81
C LYS A 59 0.17 3.59 -12.43
N ILE A 60 0.13 4.91 -12.27
CA ILE A 60 0.32 5.54 -10.96
C ILE A 60 -0.89 5.17 -10.08
N HIS A 61 -0.58 4.66 -8.88
CA HIS A 61 -1.54 4.30 -7.84
C HIS A 61 -0.86 4.38 -6.48
N ALA A 62 -1.54 4.92 -5.49
CA ALA A 62 -1.07 5.00 -4.11
C ALA A 62 -2.24 4.75 -3.16
N ARG A 63 -1.93 4.20 -1.98
CA ARG A 63 -2.89 3.88 -0.94
C ARG A 63 -2.30 4.20 0.42
N SER A 64 -3.10 4.84 1.27
CA SER A 64 -2.85 4.99 2.72
C SER A 64 -3.75 4.02 3.49
N THR A 65 -5.06 4.29 3.49
CA THR A 65 -6.13 3.44 4.04
C THR A 65 -7.13 3.12 2.92
N GLY A 66 -8.00 2.14 3.12
CA GLY A 66 -8.97 1.72 2.09
C GLY A 66 -9.70 0.43 2.48
N PRO A 67 -10.50 -0.16 1.58
CA PRO A 67 -11.31 -1.33 1.91
C PRO A 67 -10.46 -2.59 2.16
N TYR A 68 -11.03 -3.47 2.97
CA TYR A 68 -10.44 -4.73 3.42
C TYR A 68 -11.34 -5.93 3.07
N ALA A 69 -10.74 -7.11 2.96
CA ALA A 69 -11.46 -8.35 2.73
C ALA A 69 -12.22 -8.77 3.99
N LEU A 70 -13.45 -9.26 3.82
CA LEU A 70 -14.32 -9.66 4.95
C LEU A 70 -13.75 -10.83 5.76
N VAL A 71 -13.09 -11.78 5.10
CA VAL A 71 -12.60 -13.01 5.75
C VAL A 71 -11.24 -12.82 6.41
N THR A 72 -10.25 -12.32 5.66
CA THR A 72 -8.86 -12.24 6.14
C THR A 72 -8.48 -10.86 6.67
N GLN A 73 -9.38 -9.89 6.59
CA GLN A 73 -9.13 -8.49 6.96
C GLN A 73 -7.93 -7.83 6.25
N GLN A 74 -7.43 -8.42 5.16
CA GLN A 74 -6.32 -7.89 4.37
C GLN A 74 -6.77 -6.83 3.37
N PRO A 75 -5.89 -5.88 2.99
CA PRO A 75 -6.17 -4.91 1.94
C PRO A 75 -6.63 -5.57 0.64
N LEU A 76 -7.71 -5.07 0.02
CA LEU A 76 -8.13 -5.55 -1.30
C LEU A 76 -7.04 -5.31 -2.36
N GLY A 77 -7.08 -6.08 -3.46
CA GLY A 77 -6.10 -5.98 -4.55
C GLY A 77 -6.58 -5.13 -5.72
N GLY A 78 -5.65 -4.43 -6.37
CA GLY A 78 -5.88 -3.77 -7.66
C GLY A 78 -6.28 -2.30 -7.59
N LYS A 79 -5.87 -1.52 -8.61
CA LYS A 79 -6.08 -0.06 -8.68
C LYS A 79 -7.56 0.34 -8.60
N ALA A 80 -8.45 -0.42 -9.23
CA ALA A 80 -9.89 -0.10 -9.30
C ALA A 80 -10.62 -0.16 -7.95
N GLN A 81 -10.08 -0.89 -6.98
CA GLN A 81 -10.67 -1.08 -5.65
C GLN A 81 -9.91 -0.29 -4.57
N PHE A 82 -9.10 0.69 -4.96
CA PHE A 82 -8.14 1.34 -4.08
C PHE A 82 -7.29 0.31 -3.31
N GLY A 83 -6.86 -0.73 -4.03
CA GLY A 83 -6.19 -1.89 -3.47
C GLY A 83 -4.77 -1.60 -2.98
N GLY A 84 -4.31 -2.40 -2.03
CA GLY A 84 -2.94 -2.40 -1.55
C GLY A 84 -1.98 -3.08 -2.53
N GLN A 85 -0.69 -2.83 -2.35
CA GLN A 85 0.35 -3.56 -3.07
C GLN A 85 0.59 -4.91 -2.38
N ARG A 86 0.71 -5.97 -3.17
CA ARG A 86 1.11 -7.28 -2.64
C ARG A 86 2.56 -7.22 -2.18
N PHE A 87 2.78 -7.48 -0.91
CA PHE A 87 4.08 -7.83 -0.35
C PHE A 87 4.18 -9.36 -0.31
N GLY A 88 5.06 -9.93 -1.14
CA GLY A 88 5.14 -11.37 -1.36
C GLY A 88 6.26 -12.03 -0.56
N GLU A 89 6.35 -13.35 -0.74
CA GLU A 89 7.33 -14.21 -0.08
C GLU A 89 8.77 -13.80 -0.42
N MET A 90 9.05 -13.41 -1.67
CA MET A 90 10.39 -12.98 -2.09
C MET A 90 10.79 -11.66 -1.42
N GLU A 91 9.85 -10.76 -1.20
CA GLU A 91 10.10 -9.51 -0.49
C GLU A 91 10.31 -9.73 1.02
N VAL A 92 9.60 -10.70 1.62
CA VAL A 92 9.85 -11.15 3.01
C VAL A 92 11.28 -11.67 3.15
N TRP A 93 11.73 -12.57 2.26
CA TRP A 93 13.10 -13.08 2.29
C TRP A 93 14.14 -11.97 2.17
N ALA A 94 13.86 -10.95 1.35
CA ALA A 94 14.76 -9.82 1.23
C ALA A 94 14.91 -9.08 2.58
N LEU A 95 13.80 -8.79 3.28
CA LEU A 95 13.85 -8.13 4.59
C LEU A 95 14.50 -8.99 5.67
N GLU A 96 14.26 -10.30 5.67
CA GLU A 96 14.89 -11.24 6.57
C GLU A 96 16.41 -11.28 6.38
N ALA A 97 16.88 -11.30 5.12
CA ALA A 97 18.30 -11.27 4.80
C ALA A 97 19.00 -9.99 5.28
N TYR A 98 18.29 -8.86 5.29
CA TYR A 98 18.78 -7.60 5.88
C TYR A 98 18.69 -7.57 7.42
N GLY A 99 17.97 -8.50 8.04
CA GLY A 99 17.72 -8.50 9.49
C GLY A 99 16.73 -7.41 9.93
N ALA A 100 15.87 -6.94 9.04
CA ALA A 100 14.91 -5.86 9.31
C ALA A 100 13.63 -6.37 10.03
N ALA A 101 13.81 -6.98 11.22
CA ALA A 101 12.75 -7.66 11.95
C ALA A 101 11.55 -6.75 12.30
N TYR A 102 11.80 -5.53 12.78
CA TYR A 102 10.72 -4.58 13.13
C TYR A 102 9.92 -4.13 11.91
N THR A 103 10.59 -3.85 10.78
CA THR A 103 9.93 -3.47 9.54
C THR A 103 9.08 -4.62 8.99
N LEU A 104 9.61 -5.85 9.04
CA LEU A 104 8.86 -7.03 8.63
C LEU A 104 7.64 -7.26 9.52
N GLN A 105 7.81 -7.15 10.84
CA GLN A 105 6.70 -7.26 11.79
C GLN A 105 5.61 -6.22 11.50
N GLU A 106 5.98 -4.95 11.32
CA GLU A 106 5.03 -3.88 11.00
C GLU A 106 4.26 -4.14 9.70
N ILE A 107 4.94 -4.65 8.66
CA ILE A 107 4.31 -4.99 7.38
C ILE A 107 3.32 -6.15 7.52
N LEU A 108 3.68 -7.18 8.30
CA LEU A 108 2.87 -8.39 8.45
C LEU A 108 1.69 -8.25 9.42
N THR A 109 1.69 -7.25 10.31
CA THR A 109 0.64 -7.04 11.32
C THR A 109 -0.13 -5.75 11.06
N VAL A 110 0.33 -4.62 11.60
CA VAL A 110 -0.37 -3.31 11.64
C VAL A 110 -0.56 -2.67 10.27
N LYS A 111 0.09 -3.15 9.21
CA LYS A 111 -0.16 -2.70 7.82
C LYS A 111 -1.00 -3.69 7.01
N SER A 112 -1.28 -4.86 7.55
CA SER A 112 -1.95 -5.97 6.87
C SER A 112 -3.32 -6.23 7.50
N ASP A 113 -3.39 -7.08 8.52
CA ASP A 113 -4.60 -7.75 8.99
C ASP A 113 -4.77 -7.73 10.52
N ASP A 114 -3.98 -6.95 11.24
CA ASP A 114 -4.24 -6.62 12.65
C ASP A 114 -5.31 -5.51 12.73
N VAL A 115 -6.58 -5.89 12.98
CA VAL A 115 -7.72 -4.96 12.94
C VAL A 115 -7.57 -3.86 13.99
N THR A 116 -7.42 -4.26 15.25
CA THR A 116 -7.27 -3.35 16.39
C THR A 116 -5.95 -2.57 16.32
N GLY A 117 -4.85 -3.23 15.95
CA GLY A 117 -3.54 -2.61 15.82
C GLY A 117 -3.49 -1.53 14.75
N ARG A 118 -4.21 -1.68 13.64
CA ARG A 118 -4.31 -0.65 12.58
C ARG A 118 -4.94 0.65 13.08
N VAL A 119 -6.07 0.55 13.79
CA VAL A 119 -6.77 1.72 14.32
C VAL A 119 -5.90 2.44 15.34
N LYS A 120 -5.36 1.70 16.32
CA LYS A 120 -4.48 2.26 17.36
C LYS A 120 -3.20 2.87 16.76
N THR A 121 -2.64 2.27 15.71
CA THR A 121 -1.47 2.80 15.00
C THR A 121 -1.81 4.10 14.26
N TYR A 122 -2.95 4.17 13.58
CA TYR A 122 -3.39 5.38 12.89
C TYR A 122 -3.55 6.54 13.87
N GLU A 123 -4.23 6.30 15.00
CA GLU A 123 -4.38 7.31 16.05
C GLU A 123 -3.04 7.76 16.64
N ALA A 124 -2.14 6.82 16.93
CA ALA A 124 -0.83 7.14 17.47
C ALA A 124 -0.04 8.04 16.51
N ILE A 125 -0.10 7.77 15.20
CA ILE A 125 0.55 8.60 14.17
C ILE A 125 -0.05 10.01 14.14
N VAL A 126 -1.38 10.13 14.20
CA VAL A 126 -2.07 11.43 14.21
C VAL A 126 -1.75 12.24 15.48
N LYS A 127 -1.70 11.57 16.63
CA LYS A 127 -1.38 12.15 17.95
C LYS A 127 0.13 12.40 18.14
N GLY A 128 0.99 11.91 17.25
CA GLY A 128 2.45 11.98 17.38
C GLY A 128 3.00 11.13 18.53
N ALA A 129 2.25 10.12 18.96
CA ALA A 129 2.64 9.17 20.00
C ALA A 129 3.40 7.97 19.41
N ASN A 130 4.01 7.17 20.29
CA ASN A 130 4.68 5.95 19.87
C ASN A 130 3.66 4.89 19.45
N ILE A 131 3.99 4.14 18.39
CA ILE A 131 3.16 3.06 17.87
C ILE A 131 3.09 1.92 18.91
N PRO A 132 1.88 1.41 19.23
CA PRO A 132 1.73 0.31 20.18
C PRO A 132 2.32 -0.99 19.64
N LYS A 133 2.46 -1.99 20.52
CA LYS A 133 2.92 -3.31 20.09
C LYS A 133 1.84 -4.00 19.23
N PRO A 134 2.23 -4.67 18.14
CA PRO A 134 1.30 -5.39 17.28
C PRO A 134 0.72 -6.63 17.96
N GLY A 135 -0.51 -6.98 17.59
CA GLY A 135 -1.21 -8.19 18.02
C GLY A 135 -0.95 -9.39 17.12
N VAL A 136 -1.85 -10.38 17.21
CA VAL A 136 -1.83 -11.59 16.37
C VAL A 136 -2.58 -11.32 15.07
N PRO A 137 -2.01 -11.64 13.89
CA PRO A 137 -2.68 -11.49 12.60
C PRO A 137 -4.00 -12.26 12.51
N GLU A 138 -5.02 -11.65 11.91
CA GLU A 138 -6.31 -12.30 11.70
C GLU A 138 -6.20 -13.53 10.78
N SER A 139 -5.32 -13.48 9.78
CA SER A 139 -5.04 -14.64 8.92
C SER A 139 -4.56 -15.88 9.68
N PHE A 140 -3.85 -15.70 10.80
CA PHE A 140 -3.44 -16.81 11.65
C PHE A 140 -4.62 -17.36 12.46
N LYS A 141 -5.49 -16.50 12.99
CA LYS A 141 -6.72 -16.93 13.68
C LYS A 141 -7.61 -17.75 12.74
N VAL A 142 -7.83 -17.26 11.52
CA VAL A 142 -8.58 -17.97 10.47
C VAL A 142 -7.96 -19.34 10.17
N LEU A 143 -6.63 -19.41 10.01
CA LEU A 143 -5.93 -20.68 9.78
C LEU A 143 -6.18 -21.71 10.89
N VAL A 144 -6.12 -21.29 12.17
CA VAL A 144 -6.38 -22.18 13.30
C VAL A 144 -7.81 -22.71 13.26
N LYS A 145 -8.80 -21.84 13.01
CA LYS A 145 -10.22 -22.23 12.90
C LYS A 145 -10.45 -23.18 11.71
N GLU A 146 -9.81 -22.95 10.56
CA GLU A 146 -9.89 -23.83 9.39
C GLU A 146 -9.35 -25.24 9.69
N LEU A 147 -8.24 -25.35 10.42
CA LEU A 147 -7.69 -26.64 10.82
C LEU A 147 -8.56 -27.34 11.88
N GLN A 148 -9.14 -26.59 12.81
CA GLN A 148 -10.11 -27.12 13.78
C GLN A 148 -11.39 -27.64 13.10
N ALA A 149 -11.83 -27.00 12.02
CA ALA A 149 -12.95 -27.46 11.20
C ALA A 149 -12.69 -28.83 10.52
N LEU A 150 -11.43 -29.24 10.37
CA LEU A 150 -11.02 -30.57 9.92
C LEU A 150 -10.99 -31.62 11.04
N CYS A 151 -11.55 -31.29 12.22
CA CYS A 151 -11.51 -32.12 13.43
C CYS A 151 -10.09 -32.35 13.99
N LEU A 152 -9.17 -31.40 13.76
CA LEU A 152 -7.85 -31.39 14.40
C LEU A 152 -7.90 -30.57 15.69
N ASP A 153 -7.40 -31.13 16.79
CA ASP A 153 -7.25 -30.40 18.06
C ASP A 153 -5.96 -29.57 18.02
N ILE A 154 -6.10 -28.32 17.57
CA ILE A 154 -5.00 -27.34 17.55
C ILE A 154 -5.22 -26.34 18.65
N ARG A 155 -4.21 -26.20 19.50
CA ARG A 155 -4.16 -25.26 20.62
C ARG A 155 -2.87 -24.47 20.58
N VAL A 156 -2.97 -23.18 20.84
CA VAL A 156 -1.81 -22.30 21.00
C VAL A 156 -1.47 -22.28 22.48
N LEU A 157 -0.25 -22.71 22.83
CA LEU A 157 0.21 -22.77 24.21
C LEU A 157 1.27 -21.70 24.45
N ASP A 158 1.27 -21.11 25.65
CA ASP A 158 2.36 -20.27 26.14
C ASP A 158 3.59 -21.10 26.56
N GLU A 159 4.66 -20.44 26.98
CA GLU A 159 5.88 -21.09 27.48
C GLU A 159 5.64 -21.94 28.75
N ASN A 160 4.55 -21.68 29.49
CA ASN A 160 4.17 -22.37 30.73
C ASN A 160 3.17 -23.52 30.48
N GLY A 161 2.77 -23.76 29.23
CA GLY A 161 1.78 -24.78 28.84
C GLY A 161 0.32 -24.38 29.08
N ASN A 162 0.04 -23.10 29.33
CA ASN A 162 -1.32 -22.57 29.39
C ASN A 162 -1.84 -22.31 27.97
N GLU A 163 -3.12 -22.58 27.75
CA GLU A 163 -3.79 -22.31 26.48
C GLU A 163 -4.04 -20.81 26.33
N ILE A 164 -3.57 -20.26 25.21
CA ILE A 164 -3.81 -18.88 24.82
C ILE A 164 -5.12 -18.86 24.03
N GLU A 165 -6.15 -18.27 24.62
CA GLU A 165 -7.38 -17.98 23.88
C GLU A 165 -7.10 -16.87 22.87
N LEU A 166 -7.18 -17.23 21.59
CA LEU A 166 -7.23 -16.27 20.49
C LEU A 166 -8.63 -15.64 20.54
N LYS A 167 -8.79 -14.56 21.31
CA LYS A 167 -10.04 -13.79 21.35
C LYS A 167 -10.33 -13.21 19.96
N ASP A 168 -11.59 -13.25 19.58
CA ASP A 168 -12.10 -12.53 18.41
C ASP A 168 -12.22 -11.06 18.83
N ASP A 169 -11.65 -10.14 18.04
CA ASP A 169 -11.52 -8.72 18.41
C ASP A 169 -12.90 -7.98 18.41
N ASP A 170 -13.99 -8.71 18.19
CA ASP A 170 -15.38 -8.22 18.26
C ASP A 170 -15.88 -8.04 19.71
N ASP A 171 -15.18 -8.60 20.71
CA ASP A 171 -15.56 -8.50 22.14
C ASP A 171 -14.84 -7.35 22.89
N ASP A 172 -13.96 -6.60 22.22
CA ASP A 172 -13.38 -5.37 22.77
C ASP A 172 -14.30 -4.19 22.42
N ASP A 173 -15.41 -4.06 23.16
CA ASP A 173 -16.07 -2.76 23.38
C ASP A 173 -15.08 -1.83 24.12
N ASP A 174 -14.01 -1.41 23.45
CA ASP A 174 -13.06 -0.39 23.94
C ASP A 174 -13.82 0.96 23.94
N VAL A 175 -14.60 1.22 24.99
CA VAL A 175 -15.29 2.51 25.22
C VAL A 175 -14.22 3.61 25.34
N VAL A 176 -14.39 4.69 24.57
CA VAL A 176 -13.48 5.84 24.59
C VAL A 176 -13.78 6.69 25.82
N TYR A 177 -12.93 6.61 26.85
CA TYR A 177 -13.04 7.46 28.04
C TYR A 177 -12.35 8.80 27.83
N SER A 178 -13.06 9.90 28.06
CA SER A 178 -12.50 11.25 28.12
C SER A 178 -12.43 11.73 29.58
N SER A 179 -11.27 12.25 30.00
CA SER A 179 -11.12 12.87 31.31
C SER A 179 -11.29 14.39 31.20
N ASP A 180 -12.11 14.98 32.08
CA ASP A 180 -12.31 16.43 32.17
C ASP A 180 -11.10 17.20 32.73
N THR A 181 -10.11 16.52 33.31
CA THR A 181 -9.09 17.20 34.14
C THR A 181 -7.71 17.29 33.51
N ASP A 182 -7.41 16.42 32.56
CA ASP A 182 -6.30 16.53 31.64
C ASP A 182 -6.74 15.73 30.41
N ASN A 183 -6.53 16.27 29.21
CA ASN A 183 -7.03 15.75 27.93
C ASN A 183 -6.34 14.40 27.54
N GLU A 184 -6.37 13.45 28.45
CA GLU A 184 -5.69 12.16 28.47
C GLU A 184 -6.77 11.10 28.23
N VAL A 185 -6.66 10.45 27.06
CA VAL A 185 -7.55 9.37 26.65
C VAL A 185 -6.87 8.06 27.02
N VAL A 186 -7.47 7.32 27.94
CA VAL A 186 -7.00 6.01 28.37
C VAL A 186 -7.89 4.96 27.73
N VAL A 187 -7.28 4.05 26.97
CA VAL A 187 -7.98 2.92 26.34
C VAL A 187 -7.55 1.66 27.07
N GLY A 188 -8.51 0.98 27.70
CA GLY A 188 -8.30 -0.25 28.44
C GLY A 188 -9.61 -0.84 28.93
N PRO A 189 -9.57 -2.05 29.50
CA PRO A 189 -10.75 -2.72 30.03
C PRO A 189 -11.46 -1.84 31.06
N THR A 190 -12.80 -1.82 31.01
CA THR A 190 -13.65 -1.01 31.90
C THR A 190 -13.31 -1.20 33.38
N ASP A 191 -13.01 -2.45 33.78
CA ASP A 191 -12.60 -2.81 35.14
C ASP A 191 -11.26 -2.18 35.55
N GLU A 192 -10.28 -2.06 34.65
CA GLU A 192 -8.97 -1.47 34.94
C GLU A 192 -9.04 0.06 35.05
N VAL A 193 -9.91 0.68 34.24
CA VAL A 193 -10.10 2.14 34.21
C VAL A 193 -10.87 2.62 35.45
N LEU A 194 -11.86 1.84 35.91
CA LEU A 194 -12.57 2.11 37.16
C LEU A 194 -11.67 1.95 38.40
N ASP A 195 -10.78 0.95 38.41
CA ASP A 195 -9.82 0.75 39.50
C ASP A 195 -8.74 1.87 39.54
N ALA A 196 -8.45 2.47 38.38
CA ALA A 196 -7.57 3.65 38.27
C ALA A 196 -8.24 4.98 38.68
N GLY A 197 -9.53 4.97 39.04
CA GLY A 197 -10.24 6.13 39.61
C GLY A 197 -10.86 7.08 38.59
N PHE A 198 -11.04 6.65 37.34
CA PHE A 198 -11.76 7.41 36.31
C PHE A 198 -13.28 7.25 36.46
N VAL A 199 -14.04 8.29 36.10
CA VAL A 199 -15.51 8.33 36.22
C VAL A 199 -16.13 8.17 34.84
N ILE A 200 -17.21 7.39 34.75
CA ILE A 200 -17.95 7.18 33.49
C ILE A 200 -18.77 8.44 33.19
N ASP A 201 -18.53 9.04 32.04
CA ASP A 201 -19.38 10.08 31.46
C ASP A 201 -20.47 9.41 30.61
N GLU A 202 -21.72 9.45 31.08
CA GLU A 202 -22.88 8.83 30.42
C GLU A 202 -23.26 9.53 29.10
N ASP A 203 -22.73 10.72 28.82
CA ASP A 203 -23.00 11.48 27.59
C ASP A 203 -21.94 11.26 26.48
N SER A 204 -20.92 10.41 26.72
CA SER A 204 -19.94 10.03 25.70
C SER A 204 -20.49 8.96 24.74
N PRO A 205 -20.11 9.00 23.44
CA PRO A 205 -20.61 8.04 22.46
C PRO A 205 -20.28 6.60 22.86
N GLU A 206 -21.30 5.74 22.86
CA GLU A 206 -21.20 4.33 23.30
C GLU A 206 -20.29 3.50 22.37
N SER A 207 -20.12 3.92 21.12
CA SER A 207 -19.21 3.27 20.18
C SER A 207 -18.48 4.28 19.29
N ILE A 208 -17.28 3.91 18.81
CA ILE A 208 -16.56 4.70 17.80
C ILE A 208 -17.31 4.76 16.47
N LEU A 209 -18.20 3.80 16.21
CA LEU A 209 -19.08 3.74 15.04
C LEU A 209 -20.08 4.90 15.03
N ASP A 210 -20.56 5.34 16.20
CA ASP A 210 -21.47 6.49 16.31
C ASP A 210 -20.79 7.82 15.97
N VAL A 211 -19.46 7.90 16.14
CA VAL A 211 -18.66 9.08 15.74
C VAL A 211 -18.50 9.15 14.21
N PHE A 212 -18.50 8.01 13.52
CA PHE A 212 -18.35 7.96 12.06
C PHE A 212 -19.68 7.96 11.30
N GLY A 213 -20.82 7.68 11.95
CA GLY A 213 -22.14 7.69 11.31
C GLY A 213 -22.55 9.05 10.72
N ASP A 214 -22.11 10.15 11.33
CA ASP A 214 -22.42 11.52 10.87
C ASP A 214 -21.54 11.98 9.68
N ALA A 215 -20.50 11.22 9.30
CA ALA A 215 -19.60 11.59 8.21
C ALA A 215 -20.04 11.07 6.83
N GLU A 216 -20.99 10.13 6.76
CA GLU A 216 -21.45 9.56 5.48
C GLU A 216 -22.55 10.39 4.79
N ASP A 217 -23.23 11.28 5.50
CA ASP A 217 -24.35 12.06 4.95
C ASP A 217 -23.93 13.36 4.23
N SER A 218 -22.64 13.73 4.21
CA SER A 218 -22.20 15.01 3.62
C SER A 218 -21.79 14.97 2.15
N ASP A 219 -21.58 13.80 1.55
CA ASP A 219 -20.92 13.67 0.23
C ASP A 219 -21.85 13.14 -0.89
N THR A 220 -23.15 13.46 -0.82
CA THR A 220 -24.08 13.27 -1.94
C THR A 220 -24.45 14.58 -2.64
N ASP A 221 -23.43 15.34 -3.05
CA ASP A 221 -23.66 16.42 -4.03
C ASP A 221 -23.65 15.86 -5.47
N SER A 222 -24.80 16.06 -6.09
CA SER A 222 -25.22 15.73 -7.44
C SER A 222 -24.22 16.10 -8.55
N TYR A 223 -23.94 15.15 -9.44
CA TYR A 223 -23.56 15.46 -10.82
C TYR A 223 -24.74 15.14 -11.74
N GLU A 224 -25.61 16.14 -11.95
CA GLU A 224 -26.40 16.25 -13.18
C GLU A 224 -25.57 17.04 -14.20
N ASP A 225 -25.10 16.37 -15.25
CA ASP A 225 -25.21 16.76 -16.67
C ASP A 225 -24.74 15.62 -17.59
#